data_AF-M2RU53-F1
#
_entry.id   AF-M2RU53-F1
#
_cell.length_a   1.000
_cell.length_b   1.000
_cell.length_c   1.000
_cell.angle_alpha   90.00
_cell.angle_beta   90.00
_cell.angle_gamma   90.00
#
_symmetry.space_group_name_H-M   'P 1'
#
loop_
_entity.id
_entity.type
_entity.pdbx_description
1 polymer ?
#
loop_
_entity_poly.entity_id
_entity_poly.type
_entity_poly.pdbx_seq_one_letter_code
_entity_poly.pdbx_strand_id
1 'polypeptide(L)' 'MAKQLPAQLSHKSALVLLPPSRITAPIEAVRRVYDKQFLRWPPHINLLYPFLASPSESSKLKHDIRIRIEQVA' A
#
# COMPACT_ATOMS: atom_id res chain seq x y z
N MET A 1 15.66 3.63 17.68
CA MET A 1 16.32 2.79 16.66
C MET A 1 15.27 2.37 15.64
N ALA A 2 15.41 2.76 14.36
CA ALA A 2 14.49 2.29 13.33
C ALA A 2 14.64 0.77 13.22
N LYS A 3 13.57 0.01 13.46
CA LYS A 3 13.58 -1.45 13.26
C LYS A 3 14.00 -1.71 11.81
N GLN A 4 15.03 -2.53 11.61
CA GLN A 4 15.44 -2.94 10.27
C GLN A 4 14.24 -3.54 9.55
N LEU A 5 13.98 -3.04 8.35
CA LEU A 5 12.95 -3.60 7.50
C LEU A 5 13.37 -5.01 7.07
N PRO A 6 12.41 -5.95 6.94
CA PRO A 6 12.69 -7.30 6.44
C PRO A 6 13.45 -7.25 5.11
N ALA A 7 14.44 -8.15 4.94
CA ALA A 7 15.31 -8.15 3.76
C ALA A 7 14.58 -8.47 2.44
N GLN A 8 13.38 -9.07 2.50
CA GLN A 8 12.62 -9.50 1.33
C GLN A 8 11.25 -8.84 1.31
N LEU A 9 11.18 -7.65 0.71
CA LEU A 9 9.94 -6.92 0.44
C LEU A 9 9.53 -7.08 -1.03
N SER A 10 8.23 -7.15 -1.27
CA SER A 10 7.62 -7.11 -2.59
C SER A 10 6.99 -5.75 -2.84
N HIS A 11 7.31 -5.17 -4.00
CA HIS A 11 6.76 -3.91 -4.48
C HIS A 11 5.71 -4.13 -5.58
N LYS A 12 5.18 -5.35 -5.70
CA LYS A 12 4.24 -5.73 -6.77
C LYS A 12 2.77 -5.46 -6.43
N SER A 13 2.47 -5.14 -5.18
CA SER A 13 1.12 -4.85 -4.71
C SER A 13 1.15 -3.84 -3.55
N ALA A 14 0.03 -3.17 -3.33
CA ALA A 14 -0.21 -2.24 -2.22
C ALA A 14 -1.70 -2.34 -1.83
N LEU A 15 -2.01 -2.10 -0.55
CA LEU A 15 -3.37 -1.80 -0.13
C LEU A 15 -3.55 -0.28 -0.19
N VAL A 16 -4.55 0.18 -0.92
CA VAL A 16 -4.69 1.59 -1.28
C VAL A 16 -6.12 2.08 -1.19
N LEU A 17 -6.29 3.39 -1.04
CA LEU A 17 -7.53 4.08 -1.37
C LEU A 17 -7.44 4.62 -2.79
N LEU A 18 -8.46 4.34 -3.59
CA LEU A 18 -8.61 4.90 -4.93
C LEU A 18 -9.47 6.18 -4.86
N PRO A 19 -9.09 7.25 -5.56
CA PRO A 19 -9.94 8.43 -5.66
C PRO A 19 -11.21 8.10 -6.46
N PRO A 20 -12.33 8.79 -6.20
CA PRO A 20 -13.52 8.68 -7.03
C PRO A 20 -13.23 9.03 -8.49
N SER A 21 -13.81 8.29 -9.45
CA SER A 21 -13.52 8.45 -10.89
C SER A 21 -13.68 9.88 -11.41
N ARG A 22 -14.59 10.66 -10.82
CA ARG A 22 -14.84 12.07 -11.19
C ARG A 22 -13.64 13.00 -10.98
N ILE A 23 -12.70 12.66 -10.09
CA ILE A 23 -11.50 13.48 -9.82
C ILE A 23 -10.21 12.84 -10.35
N THR A 24 -10.28 11.67 -10.98
CA THR A 24 -9.09 10.94 -11.47
C THR A 24 -8.36 11.70 -12.57
N ALA A 25 -9.09 12.25 -13.55
CA ALA A 25 -8.50 12.92 -14.71
C ALA A 25 -7.57 14.11 -14.35
N PRO A 26 -7.97 15.07 -13.49
CA PRO A 26 -7.06 16.15 -13.10
C PRO A 26 -5.84 15.66 -12.31
N ILE A 27 -5.97 14.60 -11.51
CA ILE A 27 -4.84 14.00 -10.79
C ILE A 27 -3.85 13.39 -11.79
N GLU A 28 -4.34 12.62 -12.77
CA GLU A 28 -3.50 11.99 -13.78
C GLU A 28 -2.79 13.01 -14.69
N ALA A 29 -3.43 14.16 -14.96
CA ALA A 29 -2.79 15.24 -15.72
C ALA A 29 -1.51 15.75 -15.05
N VAL A 30 -1.52 15.88 -13.72
CA VAL A 30 -0.34 16.26 -12.93
C VAL A 30 0.66 15.11 -12.87
N ARG A 31 0.20 13.89 -12.57
CA ARG A 31 1.07 12.71 -12.46
C ARG A 31 1.83 12.41 -13.74
N ARG A 32 1.21 12.61 -14.91
CA ARG A 32 1.88 12.43 -16.21
C ARG A 32 3.15 13.26 -16.37
N VAL A 33 3.23 14.44 -15.73
CA VAL A 33 4.38 15.34 -15.83
C VAL A 33 5.44 15.03 -14.75
N TYR A 34 5.01 14.69 -13.54
CA TYR A 34 5.89 14.68 -12.37
C TYR A 34 6.09 13.29 -11.72
N ASP A 35 5.22 12.32 -11.98
CA ASP A 35 5.23 11.01 -11.32
C ASP A 35 5.92 9.95 -12.21
N LYS A 36 7.11 9.50 -11.78
CA LYS A 36 7.87 8.44 -12.45
C LYS A 36 7.13 7.09 -12.49
N GLN A 37 6.15 6.89 -11.60
CA GLN A 37 5.35 5.68 -11.50
C GLN A 37 4.00 5.80 -12.23
N PHE A 38 3.78 6.88 -12.99
CA PHE A 38 2.53 7.13 -13.72
C PHE A 38 2.07 5.93 -14.55
N LEU A 39 2.97 5.29 -15.30
CA LEU A 39 2.65 4.14 -16.16
C LEU A 39 2.41 2.84 -15.38
N ARG A 40 2.87 2.77 -14.13
CA ARG A 40 2.82 1.54 -13.32
C ARG A 40 1.58 1.48 -12.45
N TRP A 41 1.17 2.62 -11.88
CA TRP A 41 0.12 2.67 -10.87
C TRP A 41 -0.94 3.70 -11.23
N PRO A 42 -2.23 3.41 -10.99
CA PRO A 42 -3.30 4.42 -11.05
C PRO A 42 -3.10 5.45 -9.92
N PRO A 43 -3.85 6.57 -9.87
CA PRO A 43 -3.71 7.50 -8.77
C PRO A 43 -4.30 6.85 -7.53
N HIS A 44 -3.56 6.88 -6.42
CA HIS A 44 -3.91 6.16 -5.21
C HIS A 44 -3.27 6.79 -3.97
N ILE A 45 -3.79 6.45 -2.80
CA ILE A 45 -3.17 6.75 -1.50
C ILE A 45 -2.78 5.42 -0.87
N ASN A 46 -1.50 5.23 -0.55
CA ASN A 46 -1.02 4.01 0.11
C ASN A 46 -1.54 3.93 1.54
N LEU A 47 -2.20 2.82 1.88
CA LEU A 47 -2.51 2.45 3.26
C LEU A 47 -1.45 1.50 3.80
N LEU A 48 -1.07 0.48 3.01
CA LEU A 48 0.00 -0.45 3.35
C LEU A 48 0.86 -0.72 2.11
N TYR A 49 2.16 -0.47 2.25
CA TYR A 49 3.19 -0.77 1.25
C TYR A 49 4.59 -0.61 1.88
N PRO A 50 5.58 -1.45 1.53
CA PRO A 50 5.48 -2.67 0.72
C PRO A 50 5.02 -3.88 1.54
N PHE A 51 4.70 -4.99 0.86
CA PHE A 51 4.42 -6.27 1.51
C PHE A 51 5.69 -7.12 1.64
N LEU A 52 5.63 -8.18 2.44
CA LEU A 52 6.65 -9.23 2.42
C LEU A 52 6.64 -9.96 1.08
N ALA A 53 7.82 -10.40 0.62
CA ALA A 53 7.93 -11.16 -0.62
C ALA A 53 7.27 -12.54 -0.54
N SER A 54 7.27 -13.13 0.66
CA SER A 54 6.56 -14.36 0.99
C SER A 54 5.66 -14.12 2.21
N PRO A 55 4.47 -14.76 2.29
CA PRO A 55 3.61 -14.67 3.46
C PRO A 55 4.37 -15.03 4.74
N SER A 56 4.05 -14.33 5.84
CA SER A 56 4.56 -14.73 7.16
C SER A 56 3.79 -15.95 7.66
N GLU A 57 4.52 -16.98 8.09
CA GLU A 57 3.96 -18.15 8.78
C GLU A 57 3.61 -17.85 10.26
N SER A 58 3.80 -16.61 10.73
CA SER A 58 3.51 -16.23 12.11
C SER A 58 2.00 -16.18 12.37
N SER A 59 1.50 -17.17 13.11
CA SER A 59 0.12 -17.19 13.62
C SER A 59 -0.20 -15.99 14.52
N LYS A 60 0.79 -15.53 15.30
CA LYS A 60 0.67 -14.35 16.17
C LYS A 60 0.35 -13.08 15.38
N LEU A 61 1.04 -12.86 14.25
CA LEU A 61 0.81 -11.67 13.42
C LEU A 61 -0.64 -11.60 12.90
N LYS A 62 -1.20 -12.73 12.47
CA LYS A 62 -2.61 -12.80 12.01
C LYS A 62 -3.58 -12.42 13.13
N HIS A 63 -3.34 -12.92 14.34
CA HIS A 63 -4.16 -12.60 15.51
C HIS A 63 -4.07 -11.10 15.86
N ASP A 64 -2.86 -10.56 15.94
CA ASP A 64 -2.62 -9.15 16.32
C ASP A 64 -3.26 -8.16 15.32
N ILE A 65 -3.21 -8.48 14.01
CA ILE A 65 -3.88 -7.67 12.98
C ILE A 65 -5.40 -7.68 13.18
N ARG A 66 -5.99 -8.84 13.45
CA ARG A 66 -7.46 -8.95 13.62
C ARG A 66 -7.96 -8.14 14.80
N ILE A 67 -7.31 -8.26 15.95
CA ILE A 67 -7.67 -7.48 17.15
C ILE A 67 -7.64 -5.98 16.87
N ARG A 68 -6.64 -5.50 16.12
CA ARG A 68 -6.55 -4.07 15.76
C ARG A 68 -7.65 -3.62 14.82
N ILE A 69 -8.04 -4.44 13.84
CA ILE A 69 -9.14 -4.08 12.93
C ILE A 69 -10.46 -3.97 13.70
N GLU A 70 -10.74 -4.91 14.59
CA GLU A 70 -11.97 -4.94 15.39
C GLU A 70 -12.07 -3.79 16.39
N GLN A 71 -10.95 -3.19 16.81
CA GLN A 71 -10.94 -2.02 17.70
C GLN A 71 -11.23 -0.69 17.00
N VAL A 72 -11.12 -0.65 15.67
CA VAL A 72 -11.27 0.56 14.85
C VAL A 72 -12.60 0.59 14.10
N ALA A 73 -13.26 -0.57 13.96
CA ALA A 73 -14.60 -0.71 13.39
C ALA A 73 -15.69 -0.44 14.44
#